data_AF-X1T260-F1
#
_entry.id   AF-X1T260-F1
#
_cell.length_a   1.000
_cell.length_b   1.000
_cell.length_c   1.000
_cell.angle_alpha   90.00
_cell.angle_beta   90.00
_cell.angle_gamma   90.00
#
_symmetry.space_group_name_H-M   'P 1'
#
loop_
_entity.id
_entity.type
_entity.pdbx_description
1 polymer ?
#
loop_
_entity_poly.entity_id
_entity_poly.type
_entity_poly.pdbx_seq_one_letter_code
_entity_poly.pdbx_strand_id
1 'polypeptide(L)'
;LEFIKAHTGELNLSDDIADNWNIHVHIPEGAIPKDGPSAGITMVASIASAFAQRKVKKSIAMTGEITLRGKILPVGGIKEKILAAKRANIKEIILSIENKKDIEKIKEIYLNGVKFYYVDKIMDVLNYALLKQKVKNPIKIN
;
A
#
# COMPACT_ATOMS: atom_id res chain seq x y z
N LEU A 1 -11.61 4.78 0.26
CA LEU A 1 -11.76 6.25 0.32
C LEU A 1 -12.19 6.70 1.71
N GLU A 2 -13.26 6.11 2.27
CA GLU A 2 -13.76 6.43 3.61
C GLU A 2 -12.70 6.50 4.72
N PHE A 3 -11.74 5.57 4.74
CA PHE A 3 -10.63 5.66 5.70
C PHE A 3 -9.86 6.99 5.60
N ILE A 4 -9.53 7.44 4.39
CA ILE A 4 -8.78 8.69 4.18
C ILE A 4 -9.62 9.90 4.63
N LYS A 5 -10.92 9.91 4.31
CA LYS A 5 -11.85 10.97 4.74
C LYS A 5 -11.91 11.10 6.27
N ALA A 6 -11.91 9.97 6.98
CA ALA A 6 -11.97 9.96 8.44
C ALA A 6 -10.64 10.32 9.12
N HIS A 7 -9.52 10.41 8.39
CA HIS A 7 -8.17 10.60 8.95
C HIS A 7 -7.40 11.71 8.21
N THR A 8 -8.09 12.72 7.66
CA THR A 8 -7.50 13.87 6.95
C THR A 8 -6.45 14.59 7.79
N GLY A 9 -6.73 14.82 9.08
CA GLY A 9 -5.79 15.44 10.02
C GLY A 9 -4.47 14.68 10.18
N GLU A 10 -4.51 13.35 10.33
CA GLU A 10 -3.30 12.51 10.43
C GLU A 10 -2.48 12.51 9.13
N LEU A 11 -3.15 12.73 8.00
CA LEU A 11 -2.53 12.79 6.67
C LEU A 11 -2.10 14.21 6.26
N ASN A 12 -2.39 15.22 7.09
CA ASN A 12 -2.23 16.65 6.76
C ASN A 12 -2.92 17.03 5.44
N LEU A 13 -4.19 16.62 5.31
CA LEU A 13 -5.07 16.93 4.19
C LEU A 13 -6.18 17.88 4.65
N SER A 14 -6.78 18.61 3.71
CA SER A 14 -8.01 19.36 3.98
C SER A 14 -9.18 18.40 4.27
N ASP A 15 -10.12 18.82 5.10
CA ASP A 15 -11.28 17.98 5.47
C ASP A 15 -12.26 17.79 4.31
N ASP A 16 -12.33 18.75 3.38
CA ASP A 16 -13.17 18.74 2.18
C ASP A 16 -12.47 18.16 0.94
N ILE A 17 -11.24 17.65 1.08
CA ILE A 17 -10.40 17.22 -0.05
C ILE A 17 -11.06 16.16 -0.95
N ALA A 18 -11.87 15.28 -0.35
CA ALA A 18 -12.51 14.20 -1.06
C ALA A 18 -13.85 14.60 -1.71
N ASP A 19 -14.37 15.78 -1.37
CA ASP A 19 -15.61 16.33 -1.94
C ASP A 19 -15.30 17.22 -3.15
N ASN A 20 -14.12 17.85 -3.15
CA ASN A 20 -13.68 18.74 -4.24
C ASN A 20 -13.03 18.01 -5.43
N TRP A 21 -12.70 16.73 -5.29
CA TRP A 21 -11.91 15.99 -6.27
C TRP A 21 -12.48 14.63 -6.63
N ASN A 22 -12.61 14.39 -7.94
CA ASN A 22 -12.91 13.06 -8.46
C ASN A 22 -11.66 12.19 -8.49
N ILE A 23 -11.79 10.93 -8.07
CA ILE A 23 -10.69 9.95 -8.08
C ILE A 23 -10.93 8.95 -9.19
N HIS A 24 -9.94 8.80 -10.06
CA HIS A 24 -9.88 7.71 -11.02
C HIS A 24 -8.75 6.75 -10.63
N VAL A 25 -9.08 5.48 -10.40
CA VAL A 25 -8.09 4.43 -10.11
C VAL A 25 -7.97 3.52 -11.32
N HIS A 26 -6.78 3.48 -11.92
CA HIS A 26 -6.45 2.57 -13.00
C HIS A 26 -5.49 1.50 -12.51
N ILE A 27 -5.87 0.24 -12.68
CA ILE A 27 -5.00 -0.91 -12.40
C ILE A 27 -4.70 -1.59 -13.75
N PRO A 28 -3.47 -1.43 -14.29
CA PRO A 28 -3.11 -1.79 -15.67
C PRO A 28 -3.24 -3.27 -15.95
N GLU A 29 -3.34 -3.68 -17.23
CA GLU A 29 -3.72 -5.03 -17.71
C GLU A 29 -5.22 -5.33 -17.56
N GLY A 30 -6.08 -4.46 -18.10
CA GLY A 30 -7.54 -4.53 -17.91
C GLY A 30 -8.21 -5.82 -18.40
N ALA A 31 -7.58 -6.57 -19.32
CA ALA A 31 -8.10 -7.84 -19.82
C ALA A 31 -7.95 -9.00 -18.82
N ILE A 32 -7.06 -8.87 -17.83
CA ILE A 32 -6.86 -9.89 -16.79
C ILE A 32 -7.75 -9.51 -15.61
N PRO A 33 -8.69 -10.38 -15.18
CA PRO A 33 -9.53 -10.12 -14.01
C PRO A 33 -8.66 -9.84 -12.78
N LYS A 34 -8.88 -8.69 -12.14
CA LYS A 34 -8.21 -8.30 -10.90
C LYS A 34 -9.21 -8.29 -9.78
N ASP A 35 -9.48 -9.49 -9.27
CA ASP A 35 -10.37 -9.67 -8.14
C ASP A 35 -9.59 -9.89 -6.84
N GLY A 36 -10.20 -9.45 -5.75
CA GLY A 36 -9.77 -9.78 -4.40
C GLY A 36 -9.30 -8.59 -3.57
N PRO A 37 -9.52 -8.64 -2.25
CA PRO A 37 -9.31 -7.51 -1.35
C PRO A 37 -7.83 -7.20 -1.09
N SER A 38 -6.91 -8.02 -1.61
CA SER A 38 -5.48 -8.00 -1.25
C SER A 38 -4.68 -6.80 -1.77
N ALA A 39 -5.29 -5.95 -2.59
CA ALA A 39 -4.76 -4.66 -3.03
C ALA A 39 -5.27 -3.47 -2.19
N GLY A 40 -6.07 -3.72 -1.14
CA GLY A 40 -6.69 -2.68 -0.32
C GLY A 40 -5.70 -1.65 0.21
N ILE A 41 -4.62 -2.11 0.84
CA ILE A 41 -3.59 -1.21 1.38
C ILE A 41 -2.85 -0.44 0.27
N THR A 42 -2.67 -1.07 -0.91
CA THR A 42 -2.03 -0.45 -2.08
C THR A 42 -2.86 0.70 -2.62
N MET A 43 -4.18 0.50 -2.73
CA MET A 43 -5.10 1.53 -3.17
C MET A 43 -5.10 2.71 -2.20
N VAL A 44 -5.15 2.45 -0.89
CA VAL A 44 -5.09 3.53 0.11
C VAL A 44 -3.77 4.28 0.04
N ALA A 45 -2.63 3.59 -0.07
CA ALA A 45 -1.33 4.25 -0.23
C ALA A 45 -1.26 5.11 -1.50
N SER A 46 -1.84 4.64 -2.61
CA SER A 46 -1.86 5.35 -3.89
C SER A 46 -2.72 6.62 -3.82
N ILE A 47 -3.92 6.52 -3.24
CA ILE A 47 -4.82 7.67 -3.08
C ILE A 47 -4.25 8.67 -2.06
N ALA A 48 -3.72 8.20 -0.93
CA ALA A 48 -3.08 9.06 0.06
C ALA A 48 -1.84 9.76 -0.53
N SER A 49 -1.05 9.08 -1.36
CA SER A 49 0.05 9.69 -2.11
C SER A 49 -0.43 10.81 -3.03
N ALA A 50 -1.51 10.56 -3.78
CA ALA A 50 -2.10 11.53 -4.70
C ALA A 50 -2.60 12.78 -3.96
N PHE A 51 -3.37 12.63 -2.89
CA PHE A 51 -3.86 13.77 -2.11
C PHE A 51 -2.77 14.49 -1.33
N ALA A 52 -1.88 13.74 -0.67
CA ALA A 52 -0.79 14.35 0.07
C ALA A 52 0.32 14.88 -0.84
N GLN A 53 0.25 14.66 -2.15
CA GLN A 53 1.29 15.02 -3.12
C GLN A 53 2.68 14.48 -2.71
N ARG A 54 2.73 13.36 -1.98
CA ARG A 54 3.94 12.72 -1.43
C ARG A 54 4.36 11.55 -2.31
N LYS A 55 5.65 11.42 -2.59
CA LYS A 55 6.16 10.31 -3.41
C LYS A 55 6.00 8.97 -2.70
N VAL A 56 5.59 7.94 -3.44
CA VAL A 56 5.73 6.55 -3.01
C VAL A 56 7.20 6.13 -3.09
N LYS A 57 7.68 5.40 -2.10
CA LYS A 57 9.04 4.87 -2.04
C LYS A 57 9.28 3.92 -3.23
N LYS A 58 10.44 4.06 -3.89
CA LYS A 58 10.81 3.19 -5.00
C LYS A 58 11.10 1.77 -4.51
N SER A 59 10.80 0.76 -5.34
CA SER A 59 11.12 -0.65 -5.10
C SER A 59 10.50 -1.23 -3.81
N ILE A 60 9.31 -0.73 -3.45
CA ILE A 60 8.46 -1.28 -2.41
C ILE A 60 7.26 -1.99 -3.03
N ALA A 61 6.90 -3.15 -2.51
CA ALA A 61 5.63 -3.82 -2.78
C ALA A 61 4.82 -3.92 -1.50
N MET A 62 3.49 -4.05 -1.63
CA MET A 62 2.62 -4.22 -0.48
C MET A 62 1.41 -5.07 -0.88
N THR A 63 0.93 -5.90 0.05
CA THR A 63 -0.31 -6.65 -0.11
C THR A 63 -0.99 -6.79 1.25
N GLY A 64 -2.30 -6.69 1.26
CA GLY A 64 -3.10 -6.71 2.47
C GLY A 64 -4.51 -6.22 2.18
N GLU A 65 -5.46 -6.82 2.86
CA GLU A 65 -6.83 -6.31 2.93
C GLU A 65 -6.91 -5.24 4.02
N ILE A 66 -7.76 -4.24 3.81
CA ILE A 66 -7.99 -3.17 4.78
C ILE A 66 -9.46 -3.13 5.17
N THR A 67 -9.72 -3.03 6.48
CA THR A 67 -11.06 -2.75 6.99
C THR A 67 -11.36 -1.25 6.96
N LEU A 68 -12.64 -0.86 7.09
CA LEU A 68 -13.01 0.56 7.23
C LEU A 68 -12.36 1.25 8.44
N ARG A 69 -12.00 0.48 9.49
CA ARG A 69 -11.32 0.98 10.69
C ARG A 69 -9.79 1.02 10.56
N GLY A 70 -9.25 0.72 9.37
CA GLY A 70 -7.82 0.79 9.11
C GLY A 70 -7.01 -0.41 9.61
N LYS A 71 -7.64 -1.46 10.14
CA LYS A 71 -6.99 -2.76 10.44
C LYS A 71 -6.58 -3.45 9.14
N ILE A 72 -5.40 -4.05 9.13
CA ILE A 72 -4.87 -4.82 8.00
C ILE A 72 -5.08 -6.31 8.25
N LEU A 73 -5.81 -6.95 7.34
CA LEU A 73 -6.11 -8.38 7.40
C LEU A 73 -5.13 -9.19 6.54
N PRO A 74 -4.86 -10.46 6.92
CA PRO A 74 -3.99 -11.33 6.15
C PRO A 74 -4.61 -11.67 4.79
N VAL A 75 -3.74 -11.98 3.83
CA VAL A 75 -4.14 -12.35 2.47
C VAL A 75 -3.49 -13.67 2.05
N GLY A 76 -4.11 -14.36 1.09
CA GLY A 76 -3.56 -15.58 0.49
C GLY A 76 -2.46 -15.33 -0.55
N GLY A 77 -1.84 -16.42 -1.00
CA GLY A 77 -0.86 -16.43 -2.09
C GLY A 77 0.47 -15.75 -1.77
N ILE A 78 0.89 -15.75 -0.48
CA ILE A 78 2.07 -15.02 -0.01
C ILE A 78 3.34 -15.49 -0.72
N LYS A 79 3.51 -16.80 -0.90
CA LYS A 79 4.68 -17.37 -1.56
C LYS A 79 4.82 -16.88 -3.00
N GLU A 80 3.74 -16.94 -3.77
CA GLU A 80 3.68 -16.53 -5.18
C GLU A 80 3.96 -15.03 -5.31
N LYS A 81 3.35 -14.21 -4.43
CA LYS A 81 3.54 -12.76 -4.39
C LYS A 81 4.99 -12.36 -4.10
N ILE A 82 5.66 -13.06 -3.17
CA ILE A 82 7.07 -12.78 -2.84
C ILE A 82 8.00 -13.18 -3.98
N LEU A 83 7.75 -14.33 -4.60
CA LEU A 83 8.53 -14.77 -5.76
C LEU A 83 8.37 -13.79 -6.93
N ALA A 84 7.16 -13.28 -7.17
CA ALA A 84 6.91 -12.25 -8.18
C ALA A 84 7.64 -10.93 -7.83
N ALA A 85 7.54 -10.46 -6.59
CA ALA A 85 8.23 -9.26 -6.13
C ALA A 85 9.76 -9.39 -6.29
N LYS A 86 10.32 -10.54 -5.95
CA LYS A 86 11.75 -10.83 -6.13
C LYS A 86 12.17 -10.81 -7.60
N ARG A 87 11.38 -11.41 -8.50
CA ARG A 87 11.61 -11.35 -9.96
C ARG A 87 11.59 -9.91 -10.48
N ALA A 88 10.77 -9.05 -9.89
CA ALA A 88 10.69 -7.62 -10.20
C ALA A 88 11.76 -6.77 -9.47
N ASN A 89 12.76 -7.38 -8.83
CA ASN A 89 13.81 -6.70 -8.07
C ASN A 89 13.29 -5.76 -6.96
N ILE A 90 12.13 -6.07 -6.38
CA ILE A 90 11.61 -5.39 -5.19
C ILE A 90 12.51 -5.71 -3.99
N LYS A 91 12.81 -4.68 -3.20
CA LYS A 91 13.71 -4.78 -2.03
C LYS A 91 12.96 -4.79 -0.72
N GLU A 92 11.74 -4.27 -0.72
CA GLU A 92 10.95 -4.03 0.48
C GLU A 92 9.52 -4.50 0.26
N ILE A 93 8.98 -5.29 1.18
CA ILE A 93 7.61 -5.82 1.10
C ILE A 93 6.87 -5.52 2.40
N ILE A 94 5.71 -4.88 2.31
CA ILE A 94 4.79 -4.65 3.43
C ILE A 94 3.70 -5.72 3.43
N LEU A 95 3.47 -6.35 4.58
CA LEU A 95 2.52 -7.45 4.79
C LEU A 95 1.79 -7.31 6.13
N SER A 96 0.58 -7.89 6.24
CA SER A 96 -0.07 -8.07 7.54
C SER A 96 0.85 -8.81 8.52
N ILE A 97 0.86 -8.39 9.79
CA ILE A 97 1.54 -9.11 10.87
C ILE A 97 1.11 -10.58 10.95
N GLU A 98 -0.14 -10.87 10.61
CA GLU A 98 -0.69 -12.23 10.62
C GLU A 98 -0.13 -13.12 9.50
N ASN A 99 0.39 -12.53 8.41
CA ASN A 99 1.05 -13.27 7.33
C ASN A 99 2.50 -13.64 7.64
N LYS A 100 3.08 -13.19 8.77
CA LYS A 100 4.45 -13.57 9.18
C LYS A 100 4.64 -15.09 9.23
N LYS A 101 3.64 -15.81 9.75
CA LYS A 101 3.60 -17.28 9.80
C LYS A 101 3.71 -17.95 8.42
N ASP A 102 3.31 -17.26 7.35
CA ASP A 102 3.39 -17.78 5.99
C ASP A 102 4.79 -17.57 5.39
N ILE A 103 5.48 -16.50 5.81
CA ILE A 103 6.88 -16.23 5.45
C ILE A 103 7.81 -17.28 6.05
N GLU A 104 7.58 -17.63 7.32
CA GLU A 104 8.40 -18.62 8.04
C GLU A 104 8.37 -20.01 7.39
N LYS A 105 7.36 -20.31 6.56
CA LYS A 105 7.25 -21.56 5.79
C LYS A 105 8.04 -21.54 4.47
N ILE A 106 8.56 -20.38 4.05
CA ILE A 106 9.28 -20.21 2.78
C ILE A 106 10.77 -20.41 3.03
N LYS A 107 11.44 -21.20 2.18
CA LYS A 107 12.90 -21.42 2.28
C LYS A 107 13.65 -20.08 2.16
N GLU A 108 14.63 -19.87 3.04
CA GLU A 108 15.42 -18.63 3.16
C GLU A 108 16.04 -18.16 1.84
N ILE A 109 16.46 -19.08 0.97
CA ILE A 109 16.99 -18.76 -0.37
C ILE A 109 16.02 -17.88 -1.21
N TYR A 110 14.71 -18.03 -1.00
CA TYR A 110 13.69 -17.22 -1.68
C TYR A 110 13.44 -15.88 -0.98
N LEU A 111 13.80 -15.74 0.29
CA LEU A 111 13.61 -14.53 1.11
C LEU A 111 14.83 -13.61 1.09
N ASN A 112 16.02 -14.16 0.83
CA ASN A 112 17.29 -13.40 0.81
C ASN A 112 17.22 -12.19 -0.12
N GLY A 113 17.71 -11.05 0.40
CA GLY A 113 17.78 -9.77 -0.31
C GLY A 113 16.48 -8.94 -0.30
N VAL A 114 15.46 -9.37 0.46
CA VAL A 114 14.19 -8.66 0.63
C VAL A 114 13.98 -8.34 2.11
N LYS A 115 13.62 -7.09 2.41
CA LYS A 115 13.24 -6.64 3.74
C LYS A 115 11.71 -6.68 3.87
N PHE A 116 11.23 -7.30 4.95
CA PHE A 116 9.81 -7.41 5.25
C PHE A 116 9.40 -6.41 6.34
N TYR A 117 8.28 -5.72 6.13
CA TYR A 117 7.60 -4.90 7.13
C TYR A 117 6.28 -5.55 7.48
N TYR A 118 6.14 -5.96 8.73
CA TYR A 118 4.90 -6.52 9.24
C TYR A 118 4.10 -5.42 9.92
N VAL A 119 2.86 -5.23 9.48
CA VAL A 119 2.01 -4.10 9.88
C VAL A 119 0.65 -4.58 10.35
N ASP A 120 0.06 -3.81 11.25
CA ASP A 120 -1.27 -4.08 11.79
C ASP A 120 -2.30 -3.03 11.36
N LYS A 121 -1.85 -1.78 11.18
CA LYS A 121 -2.69 -0.65 10.82
C LYS A 121 -2.22 0.02 9.55
N ILE A 122 -3.16 0.59 8.81
CA ILE A 122 -2.88 1.27 7.54
C ILE A 122 -1.93 2.47 7.70
N MET A 123 -1.93 3.15 8.84
CA MET A 123 -0.97 4.24 9.09
C MET A 123 0.48 3.74 9.08
N ASP A 124 0.74 2.51 9.53
CA ASP A 124 2.07 1.89 9.43
C ASP A 124 2.48 1.72 7.96
N VAL A 125 1.54 1.26 7.10
CA VAL A 125 1.77 1.13 5.66
C VAL A 125 2.15 2.48 5.06
N LEU A 126 1.37 3.54 5.37
CA LEU A 126 1.62 4.87 4.82
C LEU A 126 2.96 5.44 5.29
N ASN A 127 3.37 5.16 6.53
CA ASN A 127 4.67 5.56 7.07
C ASN A 127 5.84 4.88 6.35
N TYR A 128 5.73 3.60 6.00
CA TYR A 128 6.77 2.89 5.24
C TYR A 128 6.73 3.21 3.74
N ALA A 129 5.54 3.39 3.17
CA ALA A 129 5.34 3.53 1.73
C ALA A 129 5.53 4.96 1.23
N LEU A 130 5.15 5.99 2.00
CA LEU A 130 5.17 7.38 1.54
C LEU A 130 6.38 8.14 2.08
N LEU A 131 7.19 8.67 1.18
CA LEU A 131 8.30 9.56 1.54
C LEU A 131 7.77 10.89 2.08
N LYS A 132 8.55 11.57 2.92
CA LYS A 132 8.27 12.95 3.33
C LYS A 132 8.38 13.93 2.15
N GLN A 133 9.11 13.55 1.10
CA GLN A 133 9.31 14.35 -0.10
C GLN A 133 8.03 14.46 -0.94
N LYS A 134 7.66 15.70 -1.31
CA LYS A 134 6.60 15.96 -2.29
C LYS A 134 7.03 15.57 -3.72
N VAL A 135 6.07 15.41 -4.62
CA VAL A 135 6.32 15.24 -6.06
C VAL A 135 7.00 16.50 -6.64
N LYS A 136 7.61 16.39 -7.83
CA LYS A 136 8.40 17.48 -8.43
C LYS A 136 7.57 18.74 -8.68
N ASN A 137 6.33 18.56 -9.15
CA ASN A 137 5.40 19.64 -9.47
C ASN A 137 4.10 19.41 -8.67
N PRO A 138 4.07 19.75 -7.36
CA PRO A 138 2.87 19.55 -6.58
C PRO A 138 1.78 20.53 -7.03
N ILE A 139 0.55 20.03 -7.20
CA ILE A 139 -0.61 20.88 -7.45
C ILE A 139 -1.18 21.38 -6.12
N LYS A 140 -1.82 22.56 -6.13
CA LYS A 140 -2.65 23.00 -5.01
C LYS A 140 -3.93 22.19 -5.02
N ILE A 141 -4.04 21.30 -4.05
CA ILE A 141 -5.27 20.58 -3.75
C ILE A 141 -5.88 21.37 -2.59
N ASN A 142 -6.84 22.23 -2.94
CA ASN A 142 -7.70 22.90 -1.95
C ASN A 142 -8.79 21.92 -1.54
#